data_AF-A0AAN6WVA3-F1
#
_entry.id   AF-A0AAN6WVA3-F1
#
_cell.length_a   1.000
_cell.length_b   1.000
_cell.length_c   1.000
_cell.angle_alpha   90.00
_cell.angle_beta   90.00
_cell.angle_gamma   90.00
#
_symmetry.space_group_name_H-M   'P 1'
#
loop_
_entity.id
_entity.type
_entity.pdbx_description
1 polymer ?
#
loop_
_entity_poly.entity_id
_entity_poly.type
_entity_poly.pdbx_seq_one_letter_code
_entity_poly.pdbx_strand_id
1 'polypeptide(L)'
;MANATVASSLPPLPAYETRPYPDVLPFISDFWLSLVLPHIAYWVMSAIFHIIDIYDLFPQYRLHTPEEITQRNLASRYEVFRDVIFEQILQVGMSAFLSLTEERQQTGMEDYDVAVWATRIRIAQRALPTILGVLGLNAATISKNMASTYPLLAGALAGGHYPFLTTALDGMTGTAVPTFATWEILLAKAMYWVVVPTFQMWLAVCFLDTWQYFWHRAMHVNKWMYTKWHARHHRLYVPYAYGALYNHPVEGFLLDTVGAGLAYKASFLTPRMGMAFFVGSMMKTVDDHCGYKLPWDPLQHITSNNAAYHDIHHQSWGIKTNFSQPFFTIWDRLLGTRWEGDAQQKYERTRTAASQKKAAASSSTAAAKPSPAEIAKAE
;
A
#
# COMPACT_ATOMS: atom_id res chain seq x y z
N MET A 1 -41.46 29.29 0.53
CA MET A 1 -42.07 27.95 0.67
C MET A 1 -41.63 27.04 -0.49
N ALA A 2 -40.36 26.65 -0.56
CA ALA A 2 -39.83 25.85 -1.68
C ALA A 2 -39.03 24.58 -1.27
N ASN A 3 -38.91 24.28 0.03
CA ASN A 3 -38.11 23.13 0.51
C ASN A 3 -38.93 21.94 1.04
N ALA A 4 -40.26 22.05 1.20
CA ALA A 4 -41.08 20.99 1.80
C ALA A 4 -41.55 19.92 0.79
N THR A 5 -41.65 20.25 -0.50
CA THR A 5 -42.21 19.36 -1.53
C THR A 5 -41.20 18.36 -2.12
N VAL A 6 -39.90 18.60 -2.00
CA VAL A 6 -38.88 17.67 -2.51
C VAL A 6 -38.66 16.51 -1.53
N ALA A 7 -38.83 16.76 -0.22
CA ALA A 7 -38.63 15.80 0.85
C ALA A 7 -39.70 14.68 0.88
N SER A 8 -40.90 14.89 0.32
CA SER A 8 -41.97 13.89 0.33
C SER A 8 -41.82 12.77 -0.72
N SER A 9 -40.83 12.87 -1.62
CA SER A 9 -40.64 11.92 -2.73
C SER A 9 -39.49 10.93 -2.53
N LEU A 10 -38.64 11.15 -1.52
CA LEU A 10 -37.49 10.30 -1.24
C LEU A 10 -37.85 9.29 -0.14
N PRO A 11 -37.34 8.06 -0.22
CA PRO A 11 -37.49 7.12 0.88
C PRO A 11 -36.89 7.69 2.19
N PRO A 12 -37.54 7.49 3.34
CA PRO A 12 -37.00 7.92 4.62
C PRO A 12 -35.72 7.14 4.96
N LEU A 13 -34.81 7.79 5.68
CA LEU A 13 -33.61 7.11 6.18
C LEU A 13 -33.97 6.23 7.38
N PRO A 14 -33.38 5.02 7.50
CA PRO A 14 -33.65 4.13 8.63
C PRO A 14 -33.09 4.73 9.93
N ALA A 15 -33.76 4.47 11.04
CA ALA A 15 -33.20 4.77 12.36
C ALA A 15 -31.98 3.88 12.63
N TYR A 16 -31.05 4.37 13.45
CA TYR A 16 -29.86 3.64 13.83
C TYR A 16 -29.50 3.89 15.30
N GLU A 17 -28.75 2.94 15.87
CA GLU A 17 -28.12 3.08 17.18
C GLU A 17 -26.63 2.81 17.03
N THR A 18 -25.80 3.71 17.52
CA THR A 18 -24.34 3.57 17.43
C THR A 18 -23.79 2.82 18.61
N ARG A 19 -22.82 1.94 18.36
CA ARG A 19 -22.00 1.30 19.40
C ARG A 19 -20.55 1.21 18.94
N PRO A 20 -19.57 1.13 19.85
CA PRO A 20 -18.19 0.96 19.44
C PRO A 20 -17.97 -0.36 18.69
N TYR A 21 -17.06 -0.36 17.72
CA TYR A 21 -16.63 -1.62 17.12
C TYR A 21 -16.02 -2.54 18.20
N PRO A 22 -16.34 -3.85 18.19
CA PRO A 22 -15.61 -4.84 18.99
C PRO A 22 -14.22 -5.03 18.37
N ASP A 23 -13.19 -5.26 19.17
CA ASP A 23 -11.83 -5.50 18.66
C ASP A 23 -11.78 -6.64 17.62
N VAL A 24 -10.91 -6.51 16.61
CA VAL A 24 -10.76 -7.49 15.52
C VAL A 24 -10.34 -8.86 16.07
N LEU A 25 -9.49 -8.86 17.09
CA LEU A 25 -9.01 -10.07 17.76
C LEU A 25 -9.47 -10.06 19.22
N PRO A 26 -10.01 -11.17 19.75
CA PRO A 26 -10.59 -11.20 21.09
C PRO A 26 -9.55 -11.06 22.23
N PHE A 27 -8.26 -11.17 21.92
CA PHE A 27 -7.17 -11.20 22.92
C PHE A 27 -6.26 -9.96 22.89
N ILE A 28 -6.49 -9.01 21.97
CA ILE A 28 -5.70 -7.79 21.85
C ILE A 28 -6.59 -6.68 21.30
N SER A 29 -6.57 -5.51 21.94
CA SER A 29 -7.38 -4.39 21.46
C SER A 29 -6.88 -3.87 20.12
N ASP A 30 -7.77 -3.27 19.32
CA ASP A 30 -7.39 -2.67 18.03
C ASP A 30 -6.29 -1.60 18.19
N PHE A 31 -6.24 -0.93 19.35
CA PHE A 31 -5.14 -0.03 19.72
C PHE A 31 -3.80 -0.76 19.77
N TRP A 32 -3.67 -1.81 20.60
CA TRP A 32 -2.39 -2.52 20.71
C TRP A 32 -2.04 -3.27 19.42
N LEU A 33 -3.06 -3.77 18.72
CA LEU A 33 -2.90 -4.45 17.44
C LEU A 33 -2.31 -3.51 16.38
N SER A 34 -2.82 -2.27 16.26
CA SER A 34 -2.31 -1.30 15.28
C SER A 34 -0.85 -0.90 15.53
N LEU A 35 -0.40 -0.96 16.78
CA LEU A 35 0.99 -0.69 17.16
C LEU A 35 1.93 -1.83 16.78
N VAL A 36 1.51 -3.10 16.92
CA VAL A 36 2.43 -4.25 16.75
C VAL A 36 2.32 -4.92 15.38
N LEU A 37 1.14 -4.90 14.76
CA LEU A 37 0.83 -5.71 13.58
C LEU A 37 1.74 -5.41 12.36
N PRO A 38 2.01 -4.15 11.98
CA PRO A 38 2.90 -3.86 10.85
C PRO A 38 4.32 -4.41 11.05
N HIS A 39 4.82 -4.37 12.29
CA HIS A 39 6.15 -4.84 12.67
C HIS A 39 6.22 -6.37 12.71
N ILE A 40 5.16 -7.04 13.18
CA ILE A 40 5.03 -8.49 13.07
C ILE A 40 5.08 -8.91 11.60
N ALA A 41 4.32 -8.24 10.74
CA ALA A 41 4.33 -8.52 9.30
C ALA A 41 5.73 -8.32 8.68
N TYR A 42 6.41 -7.23 9.05
CA TYR A 42 7.80 -6.95 8.63
C TYR A 42 8.74 -8.11 8.97
N TRP A 43 8.74 -8.56 10.22
CA TRP A 43 9.65 -9.61 10.69
C TRP A 43 9.27 -11.00 10.18
N VAL A 44 7.98 -11.32 10.05
CA VAL A 44 7.52 -12.57 9.45
C VAL A 44 7.97 -12.66 8.00
N MET A 45 7.74 -11.62 7.20
CA MET A 45 8.16 -11.60 5.79
C MET A 45 9.68 -11.63 5.66
N SER A 46 10.38 -10.86 6.49
CA SER A 46 11.83 -10.89 6.56
C SER A 46 12.39 -12.27 6.89
N ALA A 47 11.78 -12.98 7.84
CA ALA A 47 12.19 -14.31 8.24
C ALA A 47 11.98 -15.33 7.12
N ILE A 48 10.89 -15.23 6.35
CA ILE A 48 10.64 -16.08 5.18
C ILE A 48 11.78 -15.94 4.17
N PHE A 49 12.12 -14.72 3.77
CA PHE A 49 13.23 -14.49 2.83
C PHE A 49 14.60 -14.85 3.43
N HIS A 50 14.77 -14.66 4.74
CA HIS A 50 16.00 -15.08 5.42
C HIS A 50 16.18 -16.61 5.42
N ILE A 51 15.10 -17.37 5.61
CA ILE A 51 15.09 -18.84 5.50
C ILE A 51 15.40 -19.25 4.06
N ILE A 52 14.77 -18.62 3.06
CA ILE A 52 15.06 -18.88 1.64
C ILE A 52 16.56 -18.68 1.37
N ASP A 53 17.15 -17.63 1.95
CA ASP A 53 18.57 -17.31 1.76
C ASP A 53 19.52 -18.29 2.44
N ILE A 54 19.28 -18.61 3.71
CA ILE A 54 20.14 -19.54 4.48
C ILE A 54 20.12 -20.96 3.90
N TYR A 55 18.95 -21.44 3.50
CA TYR A 55 18.80 -22.79 2.96
C TYR A 55 19.00 -22.88 1.44
N ASP A 56 19.32 -21.76 0.79
CA ASP A 56 19.57 -21.68 -0.66
C ASP A 56 18.44 -22.33 -1.49
N LEU A 57 17.18 -22.04 -1.14
CA LEU A 57 16.02 -22.76 -1.72
C LEU A 57 15.74 -22.39 -3.18
N PHE A 58 16.13 -21.19 -3.62
CA PHE A 58 15.82 -20.65 -4.95
C PHE A 58 16.97 -19.83 -5.57
N PRO A 59 18.19 -20.37 -5.69
CA PRO A 59 19.38 -19.63 -6.13
C PRO A 59 19.24 -19.04 -7.53
N GLN A 60 18.45 -19.66 -8.42
CA GLN A 60 18.21 -19.18 -9.78
C GLN A 60 17.44 -17.85 -9.85
N TYR A 61 16.74 -17.47 -8.79
CA TYR A 61 15.98 -16.22 -8.70
C TYR A 61 16.66 -15.18 -7.81
N ARG A 62 17.82 -15.50 -7.21
CA ARG A 62 18.60 -14.59 -6.38
C ARG A 62 19.33 -13.58 -7.27
N LEU A 63 19.29 -12.30 -6.90
CA LEU A 63 19.92 -11.22 -7.67
C LEU A 63 21.46 -11.24 -7.54
N HIS A 64 21.96 -11.46 -6.33
CA HIS A 64 23.39 -11.42 -5.97
C HIS A 64 23.84 -12.69 -5.28
N THR A 65 25.10 -13.10 -5.43
CA THR A 65 25.59 -14.29 -4.70
C THR A 65 25.87 -13.97 -3.22
N PRO A 66 25.91 -14.97 -2.31
CA PRO A 66 26.30 -14.78 -0.92
C PRO A 66 27.68 -14.11 -0.74
N GLU A 67 28.61 -14.35 -1.67
CA GLU A 67 29.89 -13.66 -1.70
C GLU A 67 29.73 -12.16 -1.94
N GLU A 68 28.88 -11.77 -2.89
CA GLU A 68 28.62 -10.35 -3.17
C GLU A 68 28.02 -9.66 -1.94
N ILE A 69 27.07 -10.31 -1.26
CA ILE A 69 26.46 -9.81 -0.01
C ILE A 69 27.55 -9.53 1.03
N THR A 70 28.45 -10.50 1.24
CA THR A 70 29.49 -10.41 2.28
C THR A 70 30.59 -9.41 1.94
N GLN A 71 30.95 -9.29 0.66
CA GLN A 71 32.07 -8.45 0.22
C GLN A 71 31.70 -6.99 -0.02
N ARG A 72 30.43 -6.69 -0.33
CA ARG A 72 30.00 -5.37 -0.79
C ARG A 72 29.25 -4.56 0.26
N ASN A 73 28.53 -5.22 1.17
CA ASN A 73 27.84 -4.52 2.24
C ASN A 73 28.83 -3.98 3.27
N LEU A 74 28.69 -2.70 3.61
CA LEU A 74 29.54 -1.97 4.53
C LEU A 74 28.95 -1.88 5.95
N ALA A 75 27.71 -2.33 6.12
CA ALA A 75 27.05 -2.41 7.42
C ALA A 75 27.01 -3.88 7.88
N SER A 76 27.36 -4.10 9.14
CA SER A 76 27.19 -5.40 9.77
C SER A 76 25.71 -5.73 9.98
N ARG A 77 25.37 -7.02 10.01
CA ARG A 77 23.99 -7.46 10.29
C ARG A 77 23.45 -6.95 11.63
N TYR A 78 24.33 -6.83 12.64
CA TYR A 78 23.95 -6.29 13.95
C TYR A 78 23.65 -4.78 13.90
N GLU A 79 24.46 -3.98 13.19
CA GLU A 79 24.17 -2.56 12.99
C GLU A 79 22.80 -2.39 12.31
N VAL A 80 22.53 -3.20 11.28
CA VAL A 80 21.26 -3.16 10.56
C VAL A 80 20.10 -3.53 11.46
N PHE A 81 20.19 -4.66 12.17
CA PHE A 81 19.16 -5.08 13.11
C PHE A 81 18.86 -4.02 14.17
N ARG A 82 19.91 -3.45 14.79
CA ARG A 82 19.76 -2.40 15.82
C ARG A 82 19.03 -1.17 15.27
N ASP A 83 19.44 -0.69 14.10
CA ASP A 83 18.90 0.54 13.53
C ASP A 83 17.44 0.33 13.07
N VAL A 84 17.11 -0.84 12.51
CA VAL A 84 15.72 -1.23 12.19
C VAL A 84 14.85 -1.24 13.45
N ILE A 85 15.32 -1.84 14.55
CA ILE A 85 14.57 -1.83 15.82
C ILE A 85 14.36 -0.40 16.33
N PHE A 86 15.38 0.47 16.22
CA PHE A 86 15.26 1.86 16.61
C PHE A 86 14.20 2.61 15.78
N GLU A 87 14.17 2.39 14.47
CA GLU A 87 13.16 2.98 13.61
C GLU A 87 11.75 2.47 13.94
N GLN A 88 11.60 1.16 14.19
CA GLN A 88 10.32 0.59 14.58
C GLN A 88 9.80 1.14 15.91
N ILE A 89 10.69 1.50 16.85
CA ILE A 89 10.29 2.21 18.08
C ILE A 89 9.66 3.57 17.76
N LEU A 90 10.24 4.33 16.81
CA LEU A 90 9.67 5.61 16.36
C LEU A 90 8.31 5.40 15.66
N GLN A 91 8.21 4.36 14.82
CA GLN A 91 6.97 4.00 14.11
C GLN A 91 5.86 3.58 15.09
N VAL A 92 6.18 2.80 16.13
CA VAL A 92 5.25 2.45 17.22
C VAL A 92 4.77 3.72 17.94
N GLY A 93 5.68 4.64 18.26
CA GLY A 93 5.34 5.93 18.88
C GLY A 93 4.39 6.76 18.01
N MET A 94 4.63 6.82 16.70
CA MET A 94 3.74 7.50 15.76
C MET A 94 2.39 6.78 15.62
N SER A 95 2.36 5.45 15.57
CA SER A 95 1.11 4.67 15.53
C SER A 95 0.27 4.90 16.80
N ALA A 96 0.91 5.01 17.97
CA ALA A 96 0.25 5.40 19.21
C ALA A 96 -0.32 6.81 19.13
N PHE A 97 0.47 7.78 18.65
CA PHE A 97 0.00 9.16 18.46
C PHE A 97 -1.20 9.24 17.52
N LEU A 98 -1.13 8.57 16.36
CA LEU A 98 -2.26 8.50 15.43
C LEU A 98 -3.47 7.86 16.11
N SER A 99 -3.32 6.69 16.72
CA SER A 99 -4.43 5.96 17.35
C SER A 99 -5.07 6.72 18.51
N LEU A 100 -4.30 7.50 19.28
CA LEU A 100 -4.83 8.34 20.38
C LEU A 100 -5.52 9.62 19.90
N THR A 101 -5.25 10.06 18.67
CA THR A 101 -5.87 11.24 18.05
C THR A 101 -7.05 10.89 17.16
N GLU A 102 -7.35 9.59 16.98
CA GLU A 102 -8.51 9.12 16.25
C GLU A 102 -9.73 9.01 17.17
N GLU A 103 -10.89 9.33 16.62
CA GLU A 103 -12.14 9.01 17.29
C GLU A 103 -12.33 7.49 17.31
N ARG A 104 -12.88 6.99 18.43
CA ARG A 104 -13.17 5.57 18.55
C ARG A 104 -14.20 5.18 17.50
N GLN A 105 -13.85 4.23 16.64
CA GLN A 105 -14.73 3.77 15.58
C GLN A 105 -16.05 3.22 16.13
N GLN A 106 -17.15 3.63 15.51
CA GLN A 106 -18.51 3.20 15.83
C GLN A 106 -19.11 2.39 14.66
N THR A 107 -20.01 1.48 14.98
CA THR A 107 -20.82 0.66 14.07
C THR A 107 -22.31 0.81 14.41
N GLY A 108 -23.19 0.36 13.53
CA GLY A 108 -24.65 0.46 13.66
C GLY A 108 -25.29 1.46 12.71
N MET A 109 -24.49 2.25 11.99
CA MET A 109 -24.93 3.25 11.00
C MET A 109 -24.95 2.70 9.56
N GLU A 110 -24.57 1.45 9.33
CA GLU A 110 -24.29 0.93 7.99
C GLU A 110 -25.51 1.00 7.06
N ASP A 111 -26.70 0.60 7.55
CA ASP A 111 -27.93 0.68 6.76
C ASP A 111 -28.36 2.13 6.51
N TYR A 112 -28.10 3.02 7.48
CA TYR A 112 -28.33 4.46 7.32
C TYR A 112 -27.40 5.06 6.26
N ASP A 113 -26.09 4.79 6.33
CA ASP A 113 -25.10 5.31 5.38
C ASP A 113 -25.31 4.75 3.97
N VAL A 114 -25.71 3.48 3.84
CA VAL A 114 -26.16 2.90 2.57
C VAL A 114 -27.41 3.62 2.06
N ALA A 115 -28.40 3.91 2.90
CA ALA A 115 -29.58 4.66 2.50
C ALA A 115 -29.26 6.12 2.10
N VAL A 116 -28.25 6.75 2.73
CA VAL A 116 -27.72 8.06 2.30
C VAL A 116 -27.12 7.96 0.91
N TRP A 117 -26.34 6.92 0.60
CA TRP A 117 -25.85 6.68 -0.76
C TRP A 117 -26.97 6.42 -1.77
N ALA A 118 -27.97 5.62 -1.40
CA ALA A 118 -29.15 5.38 -2.24
C ALA A 118 -29.91 6.68 -2.52
N THR A 119 -30.01 7.57 -1.52
CA THR A 119 -30.56 8.92 -1.69
C THR A 119 -29.76 9.74 -2.70
N ARG A 120 -28.43 9.74 -2.60
CA ARG A 120 -27.54 10.43 -3.55
C ARG A 120 -27.72 9.89 -4.97
N ILE A 121 -27.82 8.57 -5.12
CA ILE A 121 -28.07 7.90 -6.41
C ILE A 121 -29.43 8.35 -6.97
N ARG A 122 -30.49 8.26 -6.18
CA ARG A 122 -31.85 8.70 -6.56
C ARG A 122 -31.89 10.16 -6.99
N ILE A 123 -31.18 11.03 -6.27
CA ILE A 123 -31.06 12.45 -6.62
C ILE A 123 -30.29 12.62 -7.94
N ALA A 124 -29.17 11.90 -8.12
CA ALA A 124 -28.40 11.95 -9.36
C ALA A 124 -29.21 11.48 -10.58
N GLN A 125 -30.13 10.53 -10.41
CA GLN A 125 -31.04 10.11 -11.48
C GLN A 125 -31.90 11.25 -12.03
N ARG A 126 -32.20 12.29 -11.24
CA ARG A 126 -33.00 13.45 -11.68
C ARG A 126 -32.34 14.21 -12.83
N ALA A 127 -31.03 14.05 -13.03
CA ALA A 127 -30.33 14.62 -14.18
C ALA A 127 -30.55 13.82 -15.48
N LEU A 128 -30.93 12.54 -15.40
CA LEU A 128 -31.02 11.66 -16.56
C LEU A 128 -32.00 12.17 -17.65
N PRO A 129 -33.22 12.64 -17.33
CA PRO A 129 -34.12 13.20 -18.35
C PRO A 129 -33.51 14.38 -19.09
N THR A 130 -32.81 15.27 -18.38
CA THR A 130 -32.14 16.44 -18.96
C THR A 130 -30.98 16.01 -19.86
N ILE A 131 -30.15 15.07 -19.41
CA ILE A 131 -29.03 14.53 -20.20
C ILE A 131 -29.54 13.91 -21.50
N LEU A 132 -30.60 13.09 -21.43
CA LEU A 132 -31.21 12.48 -22.60
C LEU A 132 -31.83 13.54 -23.53
N GLY A 133 -32.43 14.59 -22.97
CA GLY A 133 -32.96 15.73 -23.74
C GLY A 133 -31.88 16.45 -24.55
N VAL A 134 -30.68 16.65 -23.98
CA VAL A 134 -29.51 17.21 -24.70
C VAL A 134 -29.09 16.33 -25.88
N LEU A 135 -29.29 15.01 -25.78
CA LEU A 135 -29.03 14.04 -26.85
C LEU A 135 -30.20 13.90 -27.84
N GLY A 136 -31.24 14.74 -27.75
CA GLY A 136 -32.41 14.70 -28.62
C GLY A 136 -33.43 13.59 -28.27
N LEU A 137 -33.29 12.96 -27.11
CA LEU A 137 -34.18 11.88 -26.66
C LEU A 137 -35.25 12.40 -25.69
N ASN A 138 -36.52 12.11 -25.99
CA ASN A 138 -37.62 12.44 -25.08
C ASN A 138 -37.78 11.36 -24.00
N ALA A 139 -37.08 11.55 -22.88
CA ALA A 139 -37.09 10.62 -21.75
C ALA A 139 -38.50 10.33 -21.19
N ALA A 140 -39.40 11.33 -21.20
CA ALA A 140 -40.77 11.16 -20.71
C ALA A 140 -41.59 10.23 -21.64
N THR A 141 -41.46 10.40 -22.96
CA THR A 141 -42.11 9.51 -23.93
C THR A 141 -41.56 8.09 -23.84
N ILE A 142 -40.24 7.93 -23.75
CA ILE A 142 -39.61 6.61 -23.64
C ILE A 142 -40.04 5.94 -22.33
N SER A 143 -39.99 6.66 -21.20
CA SER A 143 -40.44 6.17 -19.90
C SER A 143 -41.89 5.67 -19.95
N LYS A 144 -42.80 6.47 -20.53
CA LYS A 144 -44.22 6.09 -20.67
C LYS A 144 -44.40 4.81 -21.50
N ASN A 145 -43.67 4.66 -22.60
CA ASN A 145 -43.75 3.48 -23.46
C ASN A 145 -43.21 2.21 -22.79
N MET A 146 -42.25 2.36 -21.86
CA MET A 146 -41.64 1.24 -21.15
C MET A 146 -42.34 0.90 -19.84
N ALA A 147 -43.25 1.73 -19.34
CA ALA A 147 -43.81 1.62 -17.99
C ALA A 147 -44.53 0.29 -17.69
N SER A 148 -45.18 -0.32 -18.69
CA SER A 148 -45.91 -1.58 -18.53
C SER A 148 -44.99 -2.82 -18.55
N THR A 149 -43.94 -2.81 -19.37
CA THR A 149 -43.04 -3.97 -19.55
C THR A 149 -41.81 -3.89 -18.66
N TYR A 150 -41.27 -2.69 -18.44
CA TYR A 150 -40.03 -2.43 -17.71
C TYR A 150 -40.22 -1.27 -16.71
N PRO A 151 -41.06 -1.45 -15.68
CA PRO A 151 -41.45 -0.36 -14.76
C PRO A 151 -40.26 0.28 -14.01
N LEU A 152 -39.22 -0.50 -13.67
CA LEU A 152 -38.01 0.03 -13.04
C LEU A 152 -37.19 0.88 -14.01
N LEU A 153 -37.06 0.48 -15.28
CA LEU A 153 -36.35 1.27 -16.27
C LEU A 153 -37.13 2.56 -16.60
N ALA A 154 -38.46 2.45 -16.70
CA ALA A 154 -39.34 3.61 -16.86
C ALA A 154 -39.18 4.61 -15.71
N GLY A 155 -39.13 4.14 -14.47
CA GLY A 155 -38.91 5.01 -13.30
C GLY A 155 -37.53 5.67 -13.29
N ALA A 156 -36.47 4.95 -13.71
CA ALA A 156 -35.15 5.53 -13.88
C ALA A 156 -35.14 6.64 -14.95
N LEU A 157 -35.73 6.38 -16.12
CA LEU A 157 -35.90 7.35 -17.21
C LEU A 157 -36.77 8.54 -16.82
N ALA A 158 -37.69 8.37 -15.87
CA ALA A 158 -38.49 9.44 -15.28
C ALA A 158 -37.74 10.22 -14.18
N GLY A 159 -36.42 10.09 -14.10
CA GLY A 159 -35.60 10.83 -13.13
C GLY A 159 -35.66 10.26 -11.72
N GLY A 160 -35.86 8.95 -11.59
CA GLY A 160 -35.99 8.27 -10.29
C GLY A 160 -37.39 8.34 -9.68
N HIS A 161 -38.42 8.58 -10.49
CA HIS A 161 -39.81 8.56 -10.04
C HIS A 161 -40.39 7.15 -10.16
N TYR A 162 -40.57 6.46 -9.02
CA TYR A 162 -41.11 5.10 -8.94
C TYR A 162 -42.42 5.09 -8.15
N PRO A 163 -43.57 5.41 -8.77
CA PRO A 163 -44.84 5.56 -8.05
C PRO A 163 -45.36 4.25 -7.43
N PHE A 164 -44.85 3.11 -7.90
CA PHE A 164 -45.20 1.78 -7.41
C PHE A 164 -44.28 1.25 -6.30
N LEU A 165 -43.19 1.95 -5.99
CA LEU A 165 -42.26 1.55 -4.93
C LEU A 165 -42.60 2.28 -3.63
N THR A 166 -43.46 1.66 -2.82
CA THR A 166 -43.83 2.17 -1.50
C THR A 166 -43.81 1.06 -0.43
N THR A 167 -43.58 1.43 0.83
CA THR A 167 -43.68 0.56 2.01
C THR A 167 -44.50 1.26 3.11
N ALA A 168 -45.04 0.51 4.07
CA ALA A 168 -45.64 1.12 5.26
C ALA A 168 -44.54 1.58 6.23
N LEU A 169 -44.64 2.82 6.75
CA LEU A 169 -43.63 3.43 7.62
C LEU A 169 -43.57 2.75 9.01
N ASP A 170 -44.72 2.34 9.51
CA ASP A 170 -44.93 1.78 10.84
C ASP A 170 -46.21 0.96 10.75
N GLY A 171 -46.11 -0.36 10.97
CA GLY A 171 -47.19 -1.35 10.73
C GLY A 171 -48.52 -1.13 11.46
N MET A 172 -48.69 0.01 12.14
CA MET A 172 -49.90 0.43 12.85
C MET A 172 -50.62 1.63 12.19
N THR A 173 -49.95 2.49 11.41
CA THR A 173 -50.57 3.71 10.83
C THR A 173 -50.98 3.55 9.36
N GLY A 174 -50.41 2.58 8.64
CA GLY A 174 -50.73 2.30 7.23
C GLY A 174 -50.29 3.38 6.23
N THR A 175 -49.51 4.39 6.64
CA THR A 175 -49.05 5.45 5.74
C THR A 175 -48.00 4.89 4.78
N ALA A 176 -48.30 4.88 3.48
CA ALA A 176 -47.38 4.42 2.44
C ALA A 176 -46.31 5.50 2.18
N VAL A 177 -45.05 5.14 2.34
CA VAL A 177 -43.88 5.99 2.05
C VAL A 177 -43.07 5.40 0.90
N PRO A 178 -42.36 6.23 0.10
CA PRO A 178 -41.52 5.73 -0.98
C PRO A 178 -40.43 4.76 -0.49
N THR A 179 -40.03 3.81 -1.32
CA THR A 179 -38.86 2.96 -1.08
C THR A 179 -37.85 3.01 -2.24
N PHE A 180 -36.61 2.60 -1.97
CA PHE A 180 -35.57 2.50 -2.98
C PHE A 180 -35.80 1.29 -3.88
N ALA A 181 -35.46 1.42 -5.16
CA ALA A 181 -35.38 0.29 -6.05
C ALA A 181 -34.22 -0.61 -5.63
N THR A 182 -34.34 -1.93 -5.86
CA THR A 182 -33.30 -2.90 -5.49
C THR A 182 -31.94 -2.55 -6.08
N TRP A 183 -31.88 -2.09 -7.33
CA TRP A 183 -30.63 -1.72 -7.98
C TRP A 183 -29.98 -0.47 -7.35
N GLU A 184 -30.78 0.47 -6.80
CA GLU A 184 -30.26 1.64 -6.07
C GLU A 184 -29.58 1.22 -4.78
N ILE A 185 -30.19 0.30 -4.04
CA ILE A 185 -29.61 -0.27 -2.82
C ILE A 185 -28.35 -1.08 -3.14
N LEU A 186 -28.35 -1.90 -4.20
CA LEU A 186 -27.17 -2.66 -4.61
C LEU A 186 -26.01 -1.73 -4.98
N LEU A 187 -26.29 -0.70 -5.78
CA LEU A 187 -25.28 0.31 -6.12
C LEU A 187 -24.82 1.09 -4.89
N ALA A 188 -25.72 1.47 -3.99
CA ALA A 188 -25.37 2.16 -2.75
C ALA A 188 -24.47 1.30 -1.85
N LYS A 189 -24.77 0.00 -1.71
CA LYS A 189 -23.92 -0.97 -1.00
C LYS A 189 -22.56 -1.09 -1.68
N ALA A 190 -22.50 -1.17 -3.01
CA ALA A 190 -21.23 -1.20 -3.73
C ALA A 190 -20.42 0.09 -3.51
N MET A 191 -21.07 1.25 -3.51
CA MET A 191 -20.42 2.54 -3.21
C MET A 191 -19.83 2.56 -1.80
N TYR A 192 -20.63 2.19 -0.81
CA TYR A 192 -20.25 2.22 0.60
C TYR A 192 -19.19 1.18 0.96
N TRP A 193 -19.39 -0.09 0.58
CA TRP A 193 -18.51 -1.20 1.01
C TRP A 193 -17.29 -1.41 0.12
N VAL A 194 -17.34 -1.00 -1.15
CA VAL A 194 -16.29 -1.33 -2.13
C VAL A 194 -15.65 -0.07 -2.69
N VAL A 195 -16.41 0.78 -3.38
CA VAL A 195 -15.85 1.88 -4.17
C VAL A 195 -15.15 2.90 -3.28
N VAL A 196 -15.82 3.40 -2.23
CA VAL A 196 -15.24 4.42 -1.34
C VAL A 196 -14.00 3.87 -0.61
N PRO A 197 -14.06 2.72 0.09
CA PRO A 197 -12.87 2.18 0.76
C PRO A 197 -11.71 1.88 -0.19
N THR A 198 -12.00 1.33 -1.39
CA THR A 198 -10.97 1.05 -2.40
C THR A 198 -10.33 2.33 -2.92
N PHE A 199 -11.14 3.36 -3.18
CA PHE A 199 -10.65 4.66 -3.63
C PHE A 199 -9.78 5.34 -2.57
N GLN A 200 -10.19 5.28 -1.29
CA GLN A 200 -9.37 5.79 -0.18
C GLN A 200 -8.04 5.04 -0.06
N MET A 201 -8.04 3.70 -0.17
CA MET A 201 -6.80 2.92 -0.17
C MET A 201 -5.89 3.28 -1.35
N TRP A 202 -6.46 3.42 -2.55
CA TRP A 202 -5.74 3.84 -3.75
C TRP A 202 -5.13 5.23 -3.59
N LEU A 203 -5.86 6.19 -3.02
CA LEU A 203 -5.35 7.52 -2.69
C LEU A 203 -4.17 7.46 -1.71
N ALA A 204 -4.26 6.62 -0.68
CA ALA A 204 -3.19 6.47 0.31
C ALA A 204 -1.90 5.94 -0.33
N VAL A 205 -2.03 4.93 -1.19
CA VAL A 205 -0.92 4.38 -1.97
C VAL A 205 -0.32 5.45 -2.90
N CYS A 206 -1.14 6.18 -3.64
CA CYS A 206 -0.66 7.23 -4.55
C CYS A 206 0.04 8.37 -3.80
N PHE A 207 -0.49 8.75 -2.64
CA PHE A 207 0.11 9.76 -1.78
C PHE A 207 1.48 9.30 -1.29
N LEU A 208 1.56 8.07 -0.76
CA LEU A 208 2.81 7.54 -0.23
C LEU A 208 3.89 7.42 -1.31
N ASP A 209 3.55 6.88 -2.48
CA ASP A 209 4.47 6.80 -3.63
C ASP A 209 5.00 8.18 -4.04
N THR A 210 4.12 9.19 -4.02
CA THR A 210 4.49 10.57 -4.36
C THR A 210 5.43 11.15 -3.32
N TRP A 211 5.08 11.03 -2.04
CA TRP A 211 5.89 11.51 -0.92
C TRP A 211 7.29 10.90 -0.94
N GLN A 212 7.33 9.57 -1.02
CA GLN A 212 8.55 8.77 -1.04
C GLN A 212 9.42 9.12 -2.24
N TYR A 213 8.87 9.15 -3.46
CA TYR A 213 9.65 9.50 -4.65
C TYR A 213 10.35 10.86 -4.53
N PHE A 214 9.62 11.90 -4.14
CA PHE A 214 10.19 13.26 -4.12
C PHE A 214 11.24 13.43 -3.01
N TRP A 215 11.00 12.89 -1.82
CA TRP A 215 12.00 12.94 -0.75
C TRP A 215 13.21 12.06 -1.06
N HIS A 216 13.01 10.86 -1.58
CA HIS A 216 14.07 9.95 -1.95
C HIS A 216 14.97 10.58 -3.03
N ARG A 217 14.37 11.11 -4.10
CA ARG A 217 15.11 11.83 -5.14
C ARG A 217 15.81 13.06 -4.59
N ALA A 218 15.16 13.85 -3.73
CA ALA A 218 15.81 15.01 -3.10
C ALA A 218 17.04 14.60 -2.29
N MET A 219 16.95 13.50 -1.54
CA MET A 219 18.07 12.95 -0.77
C MET A 219 19.23 12.49 -1.66
N HIS A 220 18.98 12.03 -2.89
CA HIS A 220 20.04 11.68 -3.83
C HIS A 220 20.65 12.86 -4.59
N VAL A 221 19.82 13.83 -4.97
CA VAL A 221 20.26 14.97 -5.78
C VAL A 221 20.95 16.03 -4.91
N ASN A 222 20.51 16.21 -3.67
CA ASN A 222 21.14 17.11 -2.71
C ASN A 222 22.31 16.41 -2.00
N LYS A 223 23.54 16.87 -2.27
CA LYS A 223 24.78 16.31 -1.68
C LYS A 223 24.77 16.28 -0.15
N TRP A 224 24.21 17.30 0.49
CA TRP A 224 24.17 17.36 1.96
C TRP A 224 23.21 16.31 2.51
N MET A 225 21.99 16.22 1.95
CA MET A 225 21.00 15.22 2.37
C MET A 225 21.52 13.79 2.13
N TYR A 226 22.15 13.55 0.98
CA TYR A 226 22.78 12.26 0.68
C TYR A 226 23.82 11.90 1.73
N THR A 227 24.83 12.74 1.91
CA THR A 227 25.97 12.41 2.78
C THR A 227 25.60 12.33 4.26
N LYS A 228 24.57 13.07 4.70
CA LYS A 228 24.14 13.09 6.11
C LYS A 228 23.12 12.02 6.46
N TRP A 229 22.20 11.71 5.56
CA TRP A 229 21.09 10.81 5.86
C TRP A 229 21.17 9.56 4.99
N HIS A 230 21.01 9.72 3.68
CA HIS A 230 20.71 8.61 2.79
C HIS A 230 21.89 7.68 2.45
N ALA A 231 23.13 8.19 2.53
CA ALA A 231 24.34 7.38 2.34
C ALA A 231 24.46 6.25 3.38
N ARG A 232 23.78 6.35 4.53
CA ARG A 232 23.69 5.25 5.49
C ARG A 232 22.94 4.06 4.88
N HIS A 233 21.80 4.29 4.27
CA HIS A 233 21.00 3.26 3.62
C HIS A 233 21.80 2.54 2.53
N HIS A 234 22.50 3.31 1.69
CA HIS A 234 23.40 2.80 0.64
C HIS A 234 24.70 2.14 1.14
N ARG A 235 24.90 1.97 2.47
CA ARG A 235 25.92 1.02 2.97
C ARG A 235 25.51 -0.43 2.70
N LEU A 236 24.22 -0.69 2.41
CA LEU A 236 23.70 -1.97 1.95
C LEU A 236 23.60 -2.03 0.42
N TYR A 237 24.76 -2.08 -0.24
CA TYR A 237 24.85 -2.22 -1.72
C TYR A 237 24.16 -3.45 -2.30
N VAL A 238 24.04 -4.51 -1.50
CA VAL A 238 23.27 -5.71 -1.84
C VAL A 238 22.15 -5.82 -0.79
N PRO A 239 20.95 -5.31 -1.12
CA PRO A 239 19.80 -5.35 -0.23
C PRO A 239 19.44 -6.78 0.20
N TYR A 240 18.87 -6.88 1.39
CA TYR A 240 18.26 -8.10 1.91
C TYR A 240 17.06 -7.74 2.79
N ALA A 241 16.11 -8.67 2.92
CA ALA A 241 14.76 -8.43 3.41
C ALA A 241 14.65 -7.61 4.71
N TYR A 242 15.32 -8.02 5.80
CA TYR A 242 15.23 -7.28 7.07
C TYR A 242 16.05 -5.98 7.10
N GLY A 243 16.84 -5.70 6.07
CA GLY A 243 17.58 -4.45 5.91
C GLY A 243 16.76 -3.33 5.25
N ALA A 244 15.48 -3.57 4.94
CA ALA A 244 14.63 -2.62 4.23
C ALA A 244 14.44 -1.29 4.99
N LEU A 245 14.41 -1.34 6.32
CA LEU A 245 14.35 -0.18 7.21
C LEU A 245 15.74 0.20 7.75
N TYR A 246 16.82 -0.13 7.05
CA TYR A 246 18.14 0.35 7.42
C TYR A 246 18.36 1.76 6.87
N ASN A 247 17.84 2.77 7.57
CA ASN A 247 17.99 4.16 7.18
C ASN A 247 18.57 5.01 8.32
N HIS A 248 18.85 6.27 8.02
CA HIS A 248 19.16 7.23 9.08
C HIS A 248 17.86 7.62 9.82
N PRO A 249 17.84 7.78 11.16
CA PRO A 249 16.61 8.05 11.90
C PRO A 249 15.76 9.23 11.39
N VAL A 250 16.42 10.31 10.96
CA VAL A 250 15.73 11.48 10.40
C VAL A 250 15.05 11.15 9.06
N GLU A 251 15.71 10.31 8.25
CA GLU A 251 15.15 9.86 6.98
C GLU A 251 13.99 8.90 7.24
N GLY A 252 14.15 7.84 8.02
CA GLY A 252 13.06 6.91 8.33
C GLY A 252 11.86 7.57 8.99
N PHE A 253 12.11 8.59 9.83
CA PHE A 253 11.02 9.39 10.38
C PHE A 253 10.31 10.22 9.30
N LEU A 254 11.04 10.98 8.48
CA LEU A 254 10.45 11.90 7.51
C LEU A 254 9.83 11.18 6.30
N LEU A 255 10.57 10.24 5.73
CA LEU A 255 10.25 9.52 4.51
C LEU A 255 9.18 8.45 4.79
N ASP A 256 9.44 7.56 5.74
CA ASP A 256 8.56 6.42 6.04
C ASP A 256 7.44 6.79 7.00
N THR A 257 7.79 7.26 8.20
CA THR A 257 6.81 7.41 9.30
C THR A 257 5.83 8.56 9.05
N VAL A 258 6.34 9.76 8.75
CA VAL A 258 5.51 10.92 8.43
C VAL A 258 4.79 10.73 7.10
N GLY A 259 5.48 10.19 6.09
CA GLY A 259 4.87 9.90 4.78
C GLY A 259 3.65 8.98 4.88
N ALA A 260 3.79 7.85 5.57
CA ALA A 260 2.70 6.89 5.76
C ALA A 260 1.58 7.48 6.65
N GLY A 261 1.93 8.21 7.71
CA GLY A 261 0.94 8.87 8.58
C GLY A 261 0.11 9.93 7.86
N LEU A 262 0.76 10.75 7.01
CA LEU A 262 0.07 11.74 6.17
C LEU A 262 -0.79 11.07 5.09
N ALA A 263 -0.29 10.01 4.45
CA ALA A 263 -1.08 9.23 3.47
C ALA A 263 -2.37 8.68 4.11
N TYR A 264 -2.25 8.12 5.31
CA TYR A 264 -3.37 7.60 6.10
C TYR A 264 -4.42 8.70 6.39
N LYS A 265 -4.00 9.85 6.91
CA LYS A 265 -4.91 10.97 7.23
C LYS A 265 -5.51 11.62 5.99
N ALA A 266 -4.70 11.92 4.98
CA ALA A 266 -5.12 12.62 3.76
C ALA A 266 -6.13 11.80 2.92
N SER A 267 -6.10 10.47 3.09
CA SER A 267 -7.00 9.56 2.38
C SER A 267 -8.23 9.17 3.19
N PHE A 268 -8.39 9.74 4.39
CA PHE A 268 -9.51 9.47 5.30
C PHE A 268 -9.68 7.98 5.60
N LEU A 269 -8.56 7.25 5.69
CA LEU A 269 -8.61 5.83 6.06
C LEU A 269 -9.13 5.73 7.49
N THR A 270 -10.02 4.75 7.71
CA THR A 270 -10.39 4.39 9.08
C THR A 270 -9.22 3.69 9.78
N PRO A 271 -9.14 3.67 11.13
CA PRO A 271 -8.07 2.97 11.85
C PRO A 271 -7.82 1.53 11.39
N ARG A 272 -8.88 0.75 11.13
CA ARG A 272 -8.76 -0.62 10.57
C ARG A 272 -8.21 -0.67 9.16
N MET A 273 -8.63 0.25 8.28
CA MET A 273 -8.04 0.37 6.95
C MET A 273 -6.58 0.81 7.02
N GLY A 274 -6.25 1.69 7.98
CA GLY A 274 -4.89 2.09 8.31
C GLY A 274 -4.02 0.90 8.67
N MET A 275 -4.49 -0.02 9.53
CA MET A 275 -3.76 -1.26 9.83
C MET A 275 -3.41 -2.05 8.56
N ALA A 276 -4.37 -2.24 7.66
CA ALA A 276 -4.12 -2.93 6.39
C ALA A 276 -3.13 -2.18 5.50
N PHE A 277 -3.25 -0.84 5.42
CA PHE A 277 -2.34 0.01 4.66
C PHE A 277 -0.90 -0.04 5.19
N PHE A 278 -0.70 0.07 6.50
CA PHE A 278 0.63 0.02 7.12
C PHE A 278 1.26 -1.36 7.01
N VAL A 279 0.48 -2.44 7.20
CA VAL A 279 0.95 -3.82 6.96
C VAL A 279 1.36 -4.03 5.52
N GLY A 280 0.50 -3.64 4.57
CA GLY A 280 0.79 -3.77 3.14
C GLY A 280 2.03 -2.97 2.73
N SER A 281 2.22 -1.77 3.28
CA SER A 281 3.40 -0.94 3.04
C SER A 281 4.67 -1.58 3.61
N MET A 282 4.63 -2.11 4.85
CA MET A 282 5.76 -2.81 5.45
C MET A 282 6.16 -4.06 4.66
N MET A 283 5.18 -4.87 4.28
CA MET A 283 5.41 -6.05 3.45
C MET A 283 6.04 -5.65 2.11
N LYS A 284 5.53 -4.58 1.47
CA LYS A 284 6.06 -4.12 0.19
C LYS A 284 7.52 -3.63 0.31
N THR A 285 7.82 -2.85 1.34
CA THR A 285 9.18 -2.37 1.60
C THR A 285 10.15 -3.53 1.82
N VAL A 286 9.75 -4.58 2.54
CA VAL A 286 10.57 -5.80 2.71
C VAL A 286 10.76 -6.55 1.40
N ASP A 287 9.70 -6.71 0.60
CA ASP A 287 9.75 -7.36 -0.71
C ASP A 287 10.69 -6.64 -1.69
N ASP A 288 10.67 -5.31 -1.73
CA ASP A 288 11.58 -4.51 -2.56
C ASP A 288 13.06 -4.66 -2.19
N HIS A 289 13.34 -5.14 -0.98
CA HIS A 289 14.69 -5.39 -0.50
C HIS A 289 15.02 -6.87 -0.40
N CYS A 290 14.11 -7.78 -0.80
CA CYS A 290 14.25 -9.18 -0.44
C CYS A 290 15.45 -9.88 -1.09
N GLY A 291 16.00 -9.32 -2.18
CA GLY A 291 17.13 -9.88 -2.90
C GLY A 291 16.76 -10.99 -3.89
N TYR A 292 15.45 -11.23 -4.10
CA TYR A 292 14.92 -12.26 -5.00
C TYR A 292 13.89 -11.69 -5.96
N LYS A 293 13.96 -12.16 -7.21
CA LYS A 293 12.91 -11.94 -8.21
C LYS A 293 12.14 -13.24 -8.42
N LEU A 294 11.27 -13.57 -7.46
CA LEU A 294 10.50 -14.82 -7.50
C LEU A 294 9.33 -14.70 -8.49
N PRO A 295 9.14 -15.66 -9.42
CA PRO A 295 8.09 -15.55 -10.44
C PRO A 295 6.68 -15.76 -9.90
N TRP A 296 6.51 -16.11 -8.63
CA TRP A 296 5.22 -16.28 -7.95
C TRP A 296 4.99 -15.25 -6.83
N ASP A 297 5.85 -14.24 -6.69
CA ASP A 297 5.64 -13.21 -5.68
C ASP A 297 4.48 -12.28 -6.09
N PRO A 298 3.35 -12.27 -5.36
CA PRO A 298 2.21 -11.44 -5.73
C PRO A 298 2.52 -9.94 -5.63
N LEU A 299 3.36 -9.50 -4.69
CA LEU A 299 3.67 -8.07 -4.51
C LEU A 299 4.48 -7.53 -5.69
N GLN A 300 5.37 -8.34 -6.25
CA GLN A 300 6.15 -7.97 -7.44
C GLN A 300 5.33 -7.97 -8.74
N HIS A 301 4.16 -8.63 -8.76
CA HIS A 301 3.27 -8.69 -9.93
C HIS A 301 2.17 -7.63 -9.92
N ILE A 302 1.62 -7.30 -8.75
CA ILE A 302 0.55 -6.30 -8.65
C ILE A 302 1.08 -4.86 -8.64
N THR A 303 2.38 -4.68 -8.41
CA THR A 303 3.04 -3.39 -8.39
C THR A 303 4.12 -3.31 -9.46
N SER A 304 4.61 -2.11 -9.78
CA SER A 304 5.64 -1.97 -10.83
C SER A 304 7.05 -1.75 -10.30
N ASN A 305 7.20 -1.38 -9.01
CA ASN A 305 8.46 -1.49 -8.28
C ASN A 305 8.57 -2.92 -7.72
N ASN A 306 9.77 -3.50 -7.75
CA ASN A 306 10.07 -4.83 -7.20
C ASN A 306 11.55 -4.89 -6.79
N ALA A 307 11.94 -6.02 -6.20
CA ALA A 307 13.32 -6.27 -5.78
C ALA A 307 14.38 -5.96 -6.85
N ALA A 308 14.17 -6.36 -8.11
CA ALA A 308 15.15 -6.11 -9.16
C ALA A 308 15.23 -4.63 -9.57
N TYR A 309 14.10 -3.92 -9.55
CA TYR A 309 14.05 -2.49 -9.83
C TYR A 309 14.80 -1.69 -8.76
N HIS A 310 14.53 -1.99 -7.49
CA HIS A 310 15.12 -1.30 -6.36
C HIS A 310 16.58 -1.70 -6.15
N ASP A 311 16.96 -2.95 -6.43
CA ASP A 311 18.36 -3.38 -6.36
C ASP A 311 19.27 -2.56 -7.28
N ILE A 312 18.83 -2.26 -8.52
CA ILE A 312 19.56 -1.40 -9.46
C ILE A 312 19.90 -0.04 -8.80
N HIS A 313 18.97 0.52 -8.04
CA HIS A 313 19.16 1.78 -7.34
C HIS A 313 20.27 1.71 -6.28
N HIS A 314 20.40 0.59 -5.57
CA HIS A 314 21.48 0.36 -4.59
C HIS A 314 22.85 0.14 -5.24
N GLN A 315 22.90 -0.11 -6.55
CA GLN A 315 24.16 -0.25 -7.26
C GLN A 315 24.82 1.10 -7.50
N SER A 316 26.15 1.15 -7.38
CA SER A 316 26.93 2.38 -7.60
C SER A 316 26.72 3.03 -8.98
N TRP A 317 26.34 2.22 -9.98
CA TRP A 317 26.02 2.66 -11.33
C TRP A 317 24.56 3.07 -11.52
N GLY A 318 23.63 2.66 -10.63
CA GLY A 318 22.20 2.98 -10.69
C GLY A 318 21.72 3.95 -9.60
N ILE A 319 22.60 4.38 -8.68
CA ILE A 319 22.31 5.26 -7.52
C ILE A 319 21.67 6.62 -7.82
N LYS A 320 21.59 7.03 -9.10
CA LYS A 320 20.90 8.26 -9.53
C LYS A 320 19.68 7.99 -10.38
N THR A 321 19.14 6.78 -10.30
CA THR A 321 17.96 6.33 -11.03
C THR A 321 17.05 5.51 -10.11
N ASN A 322 15.83 5.23 -10.55
CA ASN A 322 14.87 4.35 -9.87
C ASN A 322 14.52 4.82 -8.43
N PHE A 323 14.12 6.08 -8.26
CA PHE A 323 13.79 6.64 -6.94
C PHE A 323 12.40 6.27 -6.41
N SER A 324 11.49 5.80 -7.27
CA SER A 324 10.11 5.47 -6.93
C SER A 324 10.06 4.28 -6.00
N GLN A 325 9.40 4.46 -4.86
CA GLN A 325 9.10 3.44 -3.86
C GLN A 325 7.86 3.85 -3.06
N PRO A 326 7.13 2.92 -2.43
CA PRO A 326 7.35 1.48 -2.48
C PRO A 326 6.52 0.77 -3.57
N PHE A 327 5.45 1.34 -4.13
CA PHE A 327 4.55 0.58 -5.00
C PHE A 327 4.84 0.75 -6.49
N PHE A 328 4.72 1.96 -7.03
CA PHE A 328 4.71 2.17 -8.49
C PHE A 328 5.86 3.05 -9.00
N THR A 329 6.35 2.71 -10.19
CA THR A 329 7.45 3.39 -10.90
C THR A 329 6.99 4.58 -11.75
N ILE A 330 5.80 5.12 -11.45
CA ILE A 330 5.14 6.14 -12.28
C ILE A 330 5.99 7.41 -12.34
N TRP A 331 6.48 7.88 -11.19
CA TRP A 331 7.25 9.12 -11.12
C TRP A 331 8.58 9.03 -11.86
N ASP A 332 9.31 7.91 -11.75
CA ASP A 332 10.53 7.71 -12.53
C ASP A 332 10.29 7.72 -14.04
N ARG A 333 9.16 7.18 -14.51
CA ARG A 333 8.78 7.24 -15.93
C ARG A 333 8.42 8.65 -16.37
N LEU A 334 7.61 9.36 -15.57
CA LEU A 334 7.15 10.71 -15.89
C LEU A 334 8.30 11.74 -15.89
N LEU A 335 9.27 11.57 -15.00
CA LEU A 335 10.36 12.53 -14.80
C LEU A 335 11.70 12.08 -15.38
N GLY A 336 11.72 10.98 -16.12
CA GLY A 336 12.91 10.49 -16.83
C GLY A 336 14.05 10.08 -15.88
N THR A 337 13.72 9.52 -14.72
CA THR A 337 14.71 9.05 -13.72
C THR A 337 14.78 7.53 -13.61
N ARG A 338 14.13 6.79 -14.53
CA ARG A 338 14.24 5.33 -14.61
C ARG A 338 15.58 4.92 -15.25
N TRP A 339 16.17 3.84 -14.76
CA TRP A 339 17.34 3.21 -15.38
C TRP A 339 17.01 2.61 -16.75
N GLU A 340 17.88 2.84 -17.74
CA GLU A 340 17.70 2.38 -19.14
C GLU A 340 18.84 1.48 -19.66
N GLY A 341 19.88 1.22 -18.85
CA GLY A 341 21.05 0.44 -19.29
C GLY A 341 20.89 -1.08 -19.13
N ASP A 342 21.88 -1.83 -19.64
CA ASP A 342 21.97 -3.29 -19.47
C ASP A 342 22.46 -3.63 -18.05
N ALA A 343 21.51 -3.90 -17.15
CA ALA A 343 21.78 -4.30 -15.78
C ALA A 343 22.44 -5.70 -15.71
N GLN A 344 22.07 -6.62 -16.59
CA GLN A 344 22.59 -7.99 -16.58
C GLN A 344 24.11 -8.00 -16.79
N GLN A 345 24.58 -7.26 -17.79
CA GLN A 345 26.02 -7.11 -18.04
C GLN A 345 26.76 -6.53 -16.83
N LYS A 346 26.14 -5.59 -16.10
CA LYS A 346 26.74 -4.99 -14.89
C LYS A 346 26.81 -5.98 -13.74
N TYR A 347 25.77 -6.79 -13.54
CA TYR A 347 25.76 -7.85 -12.54
C TYR A 347 26.82 -8.92 -12.83
N GLU A 348 26.92 -9.40 -14.07
CA GLU A 348 27.91 -10.41 -14.48
C GLU A 348 29.35 -9.95 -14.22
N ARG A 349 29.66 -8.69 -14.53
CA ARG A 349 30.97 -8.09 -14.23
C ARG A 349 31.25 -8.06 -12.72
N THR A 350 30.26 -7.68 -11.93
CA THR A 350 30.39 -7.57 -10.46
C THR A 350 30.57 -8.95 -9.82
N ARG A 351 29.79 -9.94 -10.28
CA ARG A 351 29.90 -11.34 -9.85
C ARG A 351 31.27 -11.93 -10.18
N THR A 352 31.76 -11.72 -11.41
CA THR A 352 33.09 -12.17 -11.84
C THR A 352 34.19 -11.58 -10.95
N ALA A 353 34.12 -10.28 -10.66
CA ALA A 353 35.08 -9.61 -9.79
C ALA A 353 35.05 -10.17 -8.35
N ALA A 354 33.86 -10.43 -7.79
CA ALA A 354 33.70 -11.02 -6.47
C ALA A 354 34.26 -12.45 -6.38
N SER A 355 34.02 -13.27 -7.42
CA SER A 355 34.59 -14.62 -7.54
C SER A 355 36.11 -14.59 -7.64
N GLN A 356 36.69 -13.71 -8.47
CA GLN A 356 38.13 -13.54 -8.59
C GLN A 356 38.78 -13.11 -7.27
N LYS A 357 38.16 -12.16 -6.55
CA LYS A 357 38.64 -11.71 -5.23
C LYS A 357 38.64 -12.84 -4.21
N LYS A 358 37.59 -13.68 -4.19
CA LYS A 358 37.52 -14.88 -3.32
C LYS A 358 38.62 -15.88 -3.67
N ALA A 359 38.82 -16.18 -4.96
CA ALA A 359 39.86 -17.09 -5.42
C ALA A 359 41.26 -16.60 -5.00
N ALA A 360 41.56 -15.31 -5.21
CA ALA A 360 42.82 -14.71 -4.81
C ALA A 360 43.04 -14.82 -3.29
N ALA A 361 42.04 -14.50 -2.47
CA ALA A 361 42.12 -14.64 -1.02
C ALA A 361 42.38 -16.10 -0.58
N SER A 362 41.71 -17.08 -1.20
CA SER A 362 41.97 -18.49 -0.89
C SER A 362 43.39 -18.94 -1.27
N SER A 363 43.93 -18.44 -2.39
CA SER A 363 45.29 -18.75 -2.81
C SER A 363 46.35 -18.14 -1.88
N SER A 364 46.14 -16.90 -1.39
CA SER A 364 47.06 -16.28 -0.44
C SER A 364 47.04 -16.99 0.92
N THR A 365 45.87 -17.43 1.39
CA THR A 365 45.75 -18.22 2.63
C THR A 365 46.37 -19.60 2.49
N ALA A 366 46.30 -20.22 1.32
CA ALA A 366 46.96 -21.50 1.04
C ALA A 366 48.49 -21.36 0.98
N ALA A 367 49.01 -20.27 0.41
CA ALA A 367 50.45 -19.99 0.35
C ALA A 367 51.06 -19.58 1.71
N ALA A 368 50.24 -19.09 2.66
CA ALA A 368 50.69 -18.68 4.00
C ALA A 368 50.65 -19.80 5.05
N LYS A 369 50.19 -21.01 4.70
CA LYS A 369 50.32 -22.17 5.60
C LYS A 369 51.77 -22.69 5.53
N PRO A 370 52.46 -22.86 6.68
CA PRO A 370 53.82 -23.38 6.67
C PRO A 370 53.83 -24.76 6.02
N SER A 371 54.84 -25.01 5.19
CA SER A 371 54.98 -26.30 4.54
C SER A 371 55.18 -27.41 5.58
N PRO A 372 54.82 -28.67 5.29
CA PRO A 372 55.11 -29.79 6.19
C PRO A 372 56.60 -29.87 6.59
N ALA A 373 57.50 -29.39 5.73
CA ALA A 373 58.94 -29.31 5.99
C ALA A 373 59.34 -28.19 6.97
N GLU A 374 58.55 -27.13 7.10
CA GLU A 374 58.75 -26.06 8.09
C GLU A 374 58.18 -26.45 9.46
N ILE A 375 57.11 -27.23 9.49
CA ILE A 375 56.53 -27.79 10.73
C ILE A 375 57.48 -28.83 11.34
N ALA A 376 58.14 -29.66 10.51
CA ALA A 376 59.12 -30.66 10.96
C ALA A 376 60.47 -30.10 11.45
N LYS A 377 60.70 -28.78 11.34
CA LYS A 377 61.88 -28.10 11.90
C LYS A 377 61.59 -27.34 13.21
N ALA A 378 60.34 -27.35 13.66
CA ALA A 378 59.89 -26.70 14.89
C ALA A 378 59.66 -27.68 16.05
N GLU A 379 59.89 -28.98 15.84
CA GLU A 379 60.09 -30.03 16.85
C GLU A 379 61.57 -30.39 16.92
#